data_AF-A0AAJ2CG47-F1
#
_entry.id   AF-A0AAJ2CG47-F1
#
_cell.length_a   1.000
_cell.length_b   1.000
_cell.length_c   1.000
_cell.angle_alpha   90.00
_cell.angle_beta   90.00
_cell.angle_gamma   90.00
#
_symmetry.space_group_name_H-M   'P 1'
#
loop_
_entity.id
_entity.type
_entity.pdbx_description
1 polymer ?
#
loop_
_entity_poly.entity_id
_entity_poly.type
_entity_poly.pdbx_seq_one_letter_code
_entity_poly.pdbx_strand_id
1 'polypeptide(L)'
;MSKFKMLLLAGAAALAPATALAAPTEAPLAEVVAPADDAPTEYSSEAAMADAKAKMQKEIDQVIALIEKIYGTDKLPPVAPAQLALAQQTTGALVPPGSLEKMLDNLYGKLFKGILGEMGGMSDLMLSIKTGVESEKIALLDEPSKTAIADLLDPYRQQREDQVMKVIKPLISEALRDLEAPMRNGMAQAYARKFTAPQLNDMNSFFATPAGQAYTSEWMALQADPQVMLAMIKAVPPMVSKFMDRAPTIEKDMKELPKEKQLSDLSEAELSKLAKLMKVDVKVLKEQRDMWAGEGMEATESAAVDAAASAADYGDPGDAAAEAAEAAADAAEAAADAAAEPIDPAYDRSNWSDADRQRVENLEAAYENASIAAAEAAEEAAANARKKLPD
;
A
#
# COMPACT_ATOMS: atom_id res chain seq x y z
N MET A 1 -7.95 1.45 -28.04
CA MET A 1 -7.82 1.43 -26.56
C MET A 1 -7.16 0.12 -26.16
N SER A 2 -6.00 0.17 -25.49
CA SER A 2 -5.23 -1.02 -25.13
C SER A 2 -5.86 -1.75 -23.94
N LYS A 3 -5.84 -3.10 -23.97
CA LYS A 3 -6.43 -4.00 -22.96
C LYS A 3 -5.95 -3.73 -21.52
N PHE A 4 -4.84 -3.02 -21.37
CA PHE A 4 -4.29 -2.59 -20.07
C PHE A 4 -5.13 -1.48 -19.39
N LYS A 5 -5.80 -0.61 -20.16
CA LYS A 5 -6.63 0.51 -19.62
C LYS A 5 -7.97 0.03 -19.02
N MET A 6 -8.49 -1.11 -19.46
CA MET A 6 -9.72 -1.72 -18.89
C MET A 6 -9.49 -2.31 -17.48
N LEU A 7 -8.27 -2.80 -17.19
CA LEU A 7 -7.96 -3.41 -15.90
C LEU A 7 -7.80 -2.36 -14.78
N LEU A 8 -7.28 -1.17 -15.12
CA LEU A 8 -7.10 -0.06 -14.18
C LEU A 8 -8.42 0.64 -13.82
N LEU A 9 -9.37 0.70 -14.75
CA LEU A 9 -10.70 1.26 -14.52
C LEU A 9 -11.55 0.38 -13.59
N ALA A 10 -11.34 -0.95 -13.61
CA ALA A 10 -11.98 -1.88 -12.70
C ALA A 10 -11.38 -1.83 -11.27
N GLY A 11 -10.09 -1.49 -11.13
CA GLY A 11 -9.43 -1.35 -9.83
C GLY A 11 -9.84 -0.10 -9.04
N ALA A 12 -10.08 1.02 -9.72
CA ALA A 12 -10.49 2.28 -9.07
C ALA A 12 -11.95 2.28 -8.58
N ALA A 13 -12.82 1.43 -9.16
CA ALA A 13 -14.22 1.30 -8.75
C ALA A 13 -14.41 0.56 -7.41
N ALA A 14 -13.38 -0.13 -6.90
CA ALA A 14 -13.47 -0.94 -5.69
C ALA A 14 -13.26 -0.17 -4.36
N LEU A 15 -12.92 1.13 -4.41
CA LEU A 15 -12.59 1.93 -3.21
C LEU A 15 -13.41 3.22 -3.03
N ALA A 16 -14.44 3.46 -3.84
CA ALA A 16 -15.36 4.58 -3.64
C ALA A 16 -16.68 4.09 -3.03
N PRO A 17 -17.25 4.76 -2.00
CA PRO A 17 -18.62 4.49 -1.57
C PRO A 17 -19.57 4.77 -2.75
N ALA A 18 -20.48 3.82 -2.99
CA ALA A 18 -21.27 3.65 -4.21
C ALA A 18 -22.35 4.72 -4.50
N THR A 19 -22.16 5.98 -4.11
CA THR A 19 -23.16 7.06 -4.30
C THR A 19 -22.71 8.21 -5.19
N ALA A 20 -21.48 8.23 -5.72
CA ALA A 20 -20.95 9.40 -6.44
C ALA A 20 -20.89 9.31 -7.98
N LEU A 21 -21.29 8.20 -8.61
CA LEU A 21 -21.23 8.05 -10.07
C LEU A 21 -22.57 7.60 -10.64
N ALA A 22 -23.51 8.55 -10.75
CA ALA A 22 -24.65 8.41 -11.64
C ALA A 22 -24.92 9.77 -12.31
N ALA A 23 -24.45 9.93 -13.55
CA ALA A 23 -25.04 10.85 -14.52
C ALA A 23 -25.77 10.02 -15.59
N PRO A 24 -26.87 10.54 -16.15
CA PRO A 24 -28.01 9.74 -16.58
C PRO A 24 -27.87 9.31 -18.04
N THR A 25 -28.21 8.06 -18.33
CA THR A 25 -28.63 7.68 -19.69
C THR A 25 -29.90 6.85 -19.59
N GLU A 26 -30.82 7.16 -20.48
CA GLU A 26 -32.26 6.92 -20.40
C GLU A 26 -32.67 5.45 -20.27
N ALA A 27 -33.76 5.22 -19.53
CA ALA A 27 -34.41 3.94 -19.33
C ALA A 27 -35.17 3.45 -20.58
N PRO A 28 -35.61 2.17 -20.57
CA PRO A 28 -37.06 1.98 -20.55
C PRO A 28 -37.54 1.09 -19.39
N LEU A 29 -38.51 1.67 -18.66
CA LEU A 29 -39.72 1.09 -18.03
C LEU A 29 -39.93 -0.44 -18.25
N ALA A 30 -40.35 -1.27 -17.28
CA ALA A 30 -41.08 -1.07 -16.04
C ALA A 30 -41.08 -2.37 -15.18
N GLU A 31 -41.10 -2.25 -13.85
CA GLU A 31 -42.03 -3.02 -12.99
C GLU A 31 -42.22 -2.31 -11.63
N VAL A 32 -43.33 -1.57 -11.55
CA VAL A 32 -44.17 -1.16 -10.41
C VAL A 32 -43.53 -1.07 -9.00
N VAL A 33 -43.17 0.15 -8.59
CA VAL A 33 -43.17 0.59 -7.19
C VAL A 33 -44.51 1.30 -6.92
N ALA A 34 -45.22 0.86 -5.88
CA ALA A 34 -46.44 1.52 -5.39
C ALA A 34 -46.13 2.97 -4.94
N PRO A 35 -47.07 3.92 -5.09
CA PRO A 35 -46.77 5.34 -4.97
C PRO A 35 -46.51 5.71 -3.51
N ALA A 36 -45.30 6.21 -3.24
CA ALA A 36 -45.02 7.00 -2.05
C ALA A 36 -45.40 8.46 -2.36
N ASP A 37 -46.62 8.84 -1.97
CA ASP A 37 -46.86 10.22 -1.55
C ASP A 37 -46.07 10.41 -0.25
N ASP A 38 -44.95 11.13 -0.31
CA ASP A 38 -44.58 12.15 0.66
C ASP A 38 -43.18 12.73 0.33
N ALA A 39 -43.12 14.05 0.32
CA ALA A 39 -41.93 14.85 0.08
C ALA A 39 -40.76 14.48 1.04
N PRO A 40 -39.49 14.59 0.62
CA PRO A 40 -38.36 14.21 1.44
C PRO A 40 -38.23 15.18 2.62
N THR A 41 -38.68 14.75 3.80
CA THR A 41 -38.43 15.42 5.07
C THR A 41 -37.12 14.92 5.66
N GLU A 42 -36.42 15.82 6.35
CA GLU A 42 -35.09 15.69 6.98
C GLU A 42 -34.94 14.55 8.03
N TYR A 43 -35.85 13.57 8.07
CA TYR A 43 -35.85 12.43 9.01
C TYR A 43 -35.02 11.21 8.55
N SER A 44 -34.38 11.26 7.38
CA SER A 44 -33.70 10.09 6.78
C SER A 44 -32.21 9.93 7.12
N SER A 45 -31.54 10.93 7.72
CA SER A 45 -30.07 10.90 7.85
C SER A 45 -29.58 10.21 9.13
N GLU A 46 -30.19 10.48 10.29
CA GLU A 46 -29.63 10.03 11.57
C GLU A 46 -29.90 8.54 11.86
N ALA A 47 -31.12 8.07 11.60
CA ALA A 47 -31.48 6.66 11.75
C ALA A 47 -30.73 5.77 10.73
N ALA A 48 -30.60 6.21 9.48
CA ALA A 48 -29.83 5.50 8.47
C ALA A 48 -28.32 5.44 8.81
N MET A 49 -27.77 6.51 9.38
CA MET A 49 -26.39 6.53 9.87
C MET A 49 -26.18 5.62 11.09
N ALA A 50 -27.16 5.54 11.99
CA ALA A 50 -27.13 4.62 13.13
C ALA A 50 -27.15 3.16 12.67
N ASP A 51 -28.02 2.81 11.71
CA ASP A 51 -28.09 1.48 11.12
C ASP A 51 -26.82 1.12 10.34
N ALA A 52 -26.26 2.06 9.58
CA ALA A 52 -24.98 1.87 8.88
C ALA A 52 -23.83 1.63 9.88
N LYS A 53 -23.77 2.39 10.98
CA LYS A 53 -22.78 2.20 12.05
C LYS A 53 -22.94 0.84 12.74
N ALA A 54 -24.17 0.43 13.01
CA ALA A 54 -24.44 -0.87 13.63
C ALA A 54 -24.03 -2.04 12.71
N LYS A 55 -24.29 -1.93 11.41
CA LYS A 55 -23.85 -2.90 10.41
C LYS A 55 -22.32 -2.95 10.33
N MET A 56 -21.66 -1.80 10.24
CA MET A 56 -20.21 -1.70 10.22
C MET A 56 -19.58 -2.29 11.48
N GLN A 57 -20.14 -2.03 12.67
CA GLN A 57 -19.65 -2.62 13.91
C GLN A 57 -19.75 -4.14 13.89
N LYS A 58 -20.86 -4.70 13.40
CA LYS A 58 -21.03 -6.14 13.28
C LYS A 58 -20.01 -6.78 12.32
N GLU A 59 -19.70 -6.12 11.20
CA GLU A 59 -18.67 -6.57 10.27
C GLU A 59 -17.27 -6.49 10.91
N ILE A 60 -16.97 -5.41 11.64
CA ILE A 60 -15.73 -5.27 12.43
C ILE A 60 -15.60 -6.41 13.44
N ASP A 61 -16.66 -6.71 14.20
CA ASP A 61 -16.64 -7.78 15.21
C ASP A 61 -16.40 -9.16 14.56
N GLN A 62 -16.97 -9.40 13.37
CA GLN A 62 -16.71 -10.63 12.61
C GLN A 62 -15.26 -10.72 12.13
N VAL A 63 -14.69 -9.61 11.66
CA VAL A 63 -13.27 -9.54 11.27
C VAL A 63 -12.37 -9.76 12.49
N ILE A 64 -12.67 -9.16 13.64
CA ILE A 64 -11.95 -9.39 14.90
C ILE A 64 -11.99 -10.88 15.25
N ALA A 65 -13.17 -11.50 15.28
CA ALA A 65 -13.31 -12.92 15.60
C ALA A 65 -12.54 -13.83 14.61
N LEU A 66 -12.49 -13.46 13.32
CA LEU A 66 -11.68 -14.15 12.33
C LEU A 66 -10.18 -14.00 12.61
N ILE A 67 -9.72 -12.79 12.91
CA ILE A 67 -8.32 -12.51 13.27
C ILE A 67 -7.93 -13.28 14.52
N GLU A 68 -8.75 -13.23 15.57
CA GLU A 68 -8.52 -13.97 16.81
C GLU A 68 -8.39 -15.47 16.56
N LYS A 69 -9.23 -16.02 15.67
CA LYS A 69 -9.17 -17.43 15.27
C LYS A 69 -7.91 -17.76 14.44
N ILE A 70 -7.51 -16.88 13.52
CA ILE A 70 -6.30 -17.07 12.69
C ILE A 70 -5.04 -17.05 13.56
N TYR A 71 -4.93 -16.07 14.45
CA TYR A 71 -3.76 -15.91 15.32
C TYR A 71 -3.83 -16.72 16.61
N GLY A 72 -4.98 -17.34 16.91
CA GLY A 72 -5.21 -18.16 18.10
C GLY A 72 -5.04 -17.37 19.40
N THR A 73 -5.39 -16.09 19.40
CA THR A 73 -5.17 -15.20 20.56
C THR A 73 -6.03 -15.61 21.76
N ASP A 74 -7.17 -16.24 21.51
CA ASP A 74 -8.08 -16.87 22.48
C ASP A 74 -7.46 -18.04 23.25
N LYS A 75 -6.42 -18.67 22.69
CA LYS A 75 -5.74 -19.85 23.25
C LYS A 75 -4.39 -19.53 23.87
N LEU A 76 -4.00 -18.26 23.90
CA LEU A 76 -2.71 -17.87 24.46
C LEU A 76 -2.69 -18.13 25.97
N PRO A 77 -1.58 -18.64 26.52
CA PRO A 77 -1.45 -18.87 27.95
C PRO A 77 -1.72 -17.59 28.76
N PRO A 78 -2.42 -17.69 29.91
CA PRO A 78 -2.64 -16.54 30.77
C PRO A 78 -1.32 -16.01 31.31
N VAL A 79 -1.25 -14.69 31.48
CA VAL A 79 -0.07 -13.99 31.99
C VAL A 79 -0.27 -13.66 33.47
N ALA A 80 0.72 -13.96 34.29
CA ALA A 80 0.68 -13.60 35.71
C ALA A 80 0.66 -12.06 35.88
N PRO A 81 -0.16 -11.49 36.78
CA PRO A 81 -0.29 -10.04 36.94
C PRO A 81 1.03 -9.31 37.22
N ALA A 82 1.91 -9.89 38.04
CA ALA A 82 3.23 -9.31 38.33
C ALA A 82 4.14 -9.26 37.09
N GLN A 83 4.08 -10.29 36.24
CA GLN A 83 4.82 -10.34 34.98
C GLN A 83 4.29 -9.30 33.98
N LEU A 84 2.96 -9.16 33.94
CA LEU A 84 2.31 -8.16 33.09
C LEU A 84 2.70 -6.74 33.50
N ALA A 85 2.77 -6.43 34.79
CA ALA A 85 3.17 -5.12 35.28
C ALA A 85 4.59 -4.74 34.85
N LEU A 86 5.55 -5.69 34.92
CA LEU A 86 6.91 -5.47 34.42
C LEU A 86 6.93 -5.22 32.90
N ALA A 87 6.15 -5.98 32.14
CA ALA A 87 6.07 -5.83 30.70
C ALA A 87 5.38 -4.51 30.30
N GLN A 88 4.38 -4.06 31.05
CA GLN A 88 3.74 -2.76 30.85
C GLN A 88 4.72 -1.60 31.04
N GLN A 89 5.62 -1.70 32.02
CA GLN A 89 6.71 -0.73 32.18
C GLN A 89 7.63 -0.75 30.96
N THR A 90 8.02 -1.94 30.48
CA THR A 90 8.88 -2.09 29.31
C THR A 90 8.24 -1.51 28.05
N THR A 91 6.98 -1.84 27.77
CA THR A 91 6.30 -1.38 26.55
C THR A 91 5.86 0.08 26.63
N GLY A 92 5.59 0.59 27.84
CA GLY A 92 5.39 2.02 28.08
C GLY A 92 6.64 2.84 27.75
N ALA A 93 7.83 2.30 28.01
CA ALA A 93 9.09 2.95 27.63
C ALA A 93 9.32 2.92 26.11
N LEU A 94 8.99 1.80 25.44
CA LEU A 94 9.15 1.62 23.98
C LEU A 94 8.16 2.42 23.12
N VAL A 95 6.95 2.60 23.62
CA VAL A 95 5.89 3.37 22.94
C VAL A 95 5.40 4.47 23.87
N PRO A 96 6.21 5.51 24.13
CA PRO A 96 5.76 6.66 24.87
C PRO A 96 4.57 7.36 24.17
N PRO A 97 3.81 8.20 24.89
CA PRO A 97 2.76 9.02 24.29
C PRO A 97 3.27 9.82 23.10
N GLY A 98 2.59 9.75 21.97
CA GLY A 98 2.96 10.43 20.72
C GLY A 98 3.98 9.69 19.85
N SER A 99 4.38 8.46 20.21
CA SER A 99 5.26 7.64 19.38
C SER A 99 4.73 7.39 17.98
N LEU A 100 3.42 7.15 17.84
CA LEU A 100 2.82 6.89 16.53
C LEU A 100 2.73 8.16 15.68
N GLU A 101 2.45 9.30 16.32
CA GLU A 101 2.46 10.61 15.67
C GLU A 101 3.86 10.96 15.17
N LYS A 102 4.89 10.75 16.00
CA LYS A 102 6.31 10.93 15.62
C LYS A 102 6.74 10.00 14.50
N MET A 103 6.32 8.72 14.56
CA MET A 103 6.59 7.75 13.49
C MET A 103 5.95 8.20 12.17
N LEU A 104 4.69 8.66 12.21
CA LEU A 104 4.00 9.22 11.06
C LEU A 104 4.75 10.44 10.53
N ASP A 105 5.09 11.41 11.39
CA ASP A 105 5.82 12.61 10.98
C ASP A 105 7.17 12.30 10.34
N ASN A 106 7.86 11.24 10.76
CA ASN A 106 9.12 10.80 10.14
C ASN A 106 8.93 10.06 8.81
N LEU A 107 7.90 9.20 8.70
CA LEU A 107 7.53 8.52 7.45
C LEU A 107 7.03 9.50 6.39
N TYR A 108 6.20 10.45 6.82
CA TYR A 108 5.30 11.21 5.96
C TYR A 108 5.63 12.70 5.93
N GLY A 109 6.34 13.28 6.90
CA GLY A 109 6.54 14.73 6.97
C GLY A 109 7.10 15.36 5.69
N LYS A 110 8.03 14.69 5.01
CA LYS A 110 8.54 15.10 3.69
C LYS A 110 7.90 14.33 2.53
N LEU A 111 7.73 13.02 2.66
CA LEU A 111 7.15 12.16 1.62
C LEU A 111 5.68 12.49 1.35
N PHE A 112 4.86 12.65 2.39
CA PHE A 112 3.45 13.03 2.31
C PHE A 112 3.28 14.48 1.88
N LYS A 113 4.19 15.39 2.20
CA LYS A 113 4.18 16.72 1.56
C LYS A 113 4.52 16.65 0.07
N GLY A 114 5.44 15.78 -0.34
CA GLY A 114 5.73 15.51 -1.75
C GLY A 114 4.52 14.91 -2.45
N ILE A 115 3.97 13.82 -1.91
CA ILE A 115 2.81 13.09 -2.45
C ILE A 115 1.53 13.93 -2.39
N LEU A 116 1.22 14.67 -1.31
CA LEU A 116 0.09 15.62 -1.31
C LEU A 116 0.39 16.87 -2.14
N GLY A 117 1.65 17.23 -2.38
CA GLY A 117 1.99 18.24 -3.38
C GLY A 117 1.63 17.75 -4.79
N GLU A 118 2.00 16.51 -5.10
CA GLU A 118 1.71 15.85 -6.37
C GLU A 118 0.24 15.42 -6.52
N MET A 119 -0.47 15.13 -5.42
CA MET A 119 -1.88 14.72 -5.40
C MET A 119 -2.85 15.86 -5.11
N GLY A 120 -2.42 16.89 -4.37
CA GLY A 120 -3.21 18.07 -4.02
C GLY A 120 -3.49 18.92 -5.24
N GLY A 121 -2.50 19.03 -6.13
CA GLY A 121 -2.64 19.65 -7.44
C GLY A 121 -3.01 18.65 -8.53
N MET A 122 -4.25 18.15 -8.56
CA MET A 122 -4.84 17.44 -9.73
C MET A 122 -3.82 16.58 -10.52
N SER A 123 -3.39 15.45 -9.96
CA SER A 123 -2.46 14.53 -10.63
C SER A 123 -2.88 14.20 -12.06
N ASP A 124 -1.95 13.80 -12.93
CA ASP A 124 -2.26 13.43 -14.33
C ASP A 124 -3.41 12.41 -14.42
N LEU A 125 -3.52 11.51 -13.43
CA LEU A 125 -4.64 10.58 -13.27
C LEU A 125 -5.96 11.29 -12.96
N MET A 126 -5.98 12.24 -12.01
CA MET A 126 -7.19 13.00 -11.68
C MET A 126 -7.63 13.92 -12.80
N LEU A 127 -6.69 14.54 -13.52
CA LEU A 127 -6.97 15.29 -14.74
C LEU A 127 -7.54 14.37 -15.81
N SER A 128 -7.01 13.15 -15.96
CA SER A 128 -7.55 12.16 -16.88
C SER A 128 -8.99 11.80 -16.55
N ILE A 129 -9.29 11.53 -15.27
CA ILE A 129 -10.65 11.19 -14.81
C ILE A 129 -11.62 12.35 -15.07
N LYS A 130 -11.22 13.60 -14.80
CA LYS A 130 -12.10 14.77 -14.95
C LYS A 130 -12.27 15.23 -16.40
N THR A 131 -11.24 15.10 -17.23
CA THR A 131 -11.23 15.61 -18.60
C THR A 131 -11.49 14.54 -19.66
N GLY A 132 -11.36 13.26 -19.30
CA GLY A 132 -11.41 12.13 -20.23
C GLY A 132 -10.17 11.99 -21.11
N VAL A 133 -9.16 12.85 -20.96
CA VAL A 133 -7.90 12.78 -21.69
C VAL A 133 -7.01 11.71 -21.05
N GLU A 134 -6.29 10.92 -21.84
CA GLU A 134 -5.40 9.89 -21.31
C GLU A 134 -4.23 10.50 -20.52
N SER A 135 -3.89 9.92 -19.36
CA SER A 135 -2.82 10.42 -18.47
C SER A 135 -1.48 10.61 -19.17
N GLU A 136 -1.14 9.75 -20.15
CA GLU A 136 0.10 9.85 -20.94
C GLU A 136 0.19 11.16 -21.74
N LYS A 137 -0.95 11.67 -22.23
CA LYS A 137 -1.00 12.93 -22.99
C LYS A 137 -0.96 14.14 -22.07
N ILE A 138 -1.52 14.00 -20.88
CA ILE A 138 -1.46 15.03 -19.84
C ILE A 138 -0.03 15.15 -19.32
N ALA A 139 0.67 14.02 -19.15
CA ALA A 139 2.06 13.97 -18.70
C ALA A 139 3.02 14.77 -19.60
N LEU A 140 2.73 14.86 -20.90
CA LEU A 140 3.51 15.62 -21.89
C LEU A 140 3.30 17.14 -21.82
N LEU A 141 2.31 17.62 -21.06
CA LEU A 141 2.09 19.06 -20.87
C LEU A 141 3.15 19.64 -19.95
N ASP A 142 3.51 20.89 -20.17
CA ASP A 142 4.37 21.64 -19.26
C ASP A 142 3.64 21.98 -17.94
N GLU A 143 4.40 22.11 -16.86
CA GLU A 143 3.89 22.43 -15.52
C GLU A 143 3.00 23.69 -15.45
N PRO A 144 3.34 24.81 -16.13
CA PRO A 144 2.44 25.96 -16.22
C PRO A 144 1.07 25.63 -16.83
N SER A 145 1.04 24.85 -17.92
CA SER A 145 -0.21 24.41 -18.55
C SER A 145 -1.03 23.52 -17.62
N LYS A 146 -0.40 22.55 -16.94
CA LYS A 146 -1.07 21.70 -15.95
C LYS A 146 -1.65 22.51 -14.80
N THR A 147 -0.89 23.47 -14.28
CA THR A 147 -1.32 24.38 -13.22
C THR A 147 -2.52 25.21 -13.66
N ALA A 148 -2.49 25.79 -14.86
CA ALA A 148 -3.60 26.58 -15.40
C ALA A 148 -4.88 25.75 -15.61
N ILE A 149 -4.75 24.51 -16.10
CA ILE A 149 -5.88 23.57 -16.24
C ILE A 149 -6.44 23.23 -14.84
N ALA A 150 -5.58 22.94 -13.88
CA ALA A 150 -5.99 22.65 -12.52
C ALA A 150 -6.74 23.86 -11.91
N ASP A 151 -6.24 25.09 -12.11
CA ASP A 151 -6.85 26.33 -11.60
C ASP A 151 -8.21 26.60 -12.23
N LEU A 152 -8.37 26.24 -13.50
CA LEU A 152 -9.65 26.34 -14.20
C LEU A 152 -10.68 25.32 -13.66
N LEU A 153 -10.25 24.09 -13.36
CA LEU A 153 -11.12 23.04 -12.81
C LEU A 153 -11.40 23.22 -11.31
N ASP A 154 -10.48 23.87 -10.60
CA ASP A 154 -10.54 24.09 -9.17
C ASP A 154 -9.94 25.45 -8.77
N PRO A 155 -10.73 26.53 -8.85
CA PRO A 155 -10.28 27.88 -8.48
C PRO A 155 -10.00 28.06 -6.97
N TYR A 156 -10.48 27.15 -6.13
CA TYR A 156 -10.38 27.21 -4.67
C TYR A 156 -9.49 26.09 -4.12
N ARG A 157 -8.62 25.51 -4.95
CA ARG A 157 -7.88 24.29 -4.64
C ARG A 157 -7.04 24.44 -3.39
N GLN A 158 -6.26 25.51 -3.34
CA GLN A 158 -5.42 25.85 -2.19
C GLN A 158 -6.24 25.99 -0.90
N GLN A 159 -7.42 26.63 -0.98
CA GLN A 159 -8.30 26.76 0.19
C GLN A 159 -8.89 25.41 0.62
N ARG A 160 -9.17 24.51 -0.33
CA ARG A 160 -9.60 23.14 -0.03
C ARG A 160 -8.47 22.31 0.57
N GLU A 161 -7.27 22.39 0.02
CA GLU A 161 -6.07 21.73 0.58
C GLU A 161 -5.84 22.19 2.02
N ASP A 162 -5.84 23.51 2.26
CA ASP A 162 -5.70 24.09 3.59
C ASP A 162 -6.79 23.61 4.55
N GLN A 163 -8.05 23.58 4.09
CA GLN A 163 -9.18 23.14 4.91
C GLN A 163 -9.12 21.64 5.20
N VAL A 164 -8.71 20.81 4.23
CA VAL A 164 -8.48 19.38 4.41
C VAL A 164 -7.38 19.17 5.43
N MET A 165 -6.25 19.87 5.32
CA MET A 165 -5.15 19.75 6.28
C MET A 165 -5.55 20.21 7.69
N LYS A 166 -6.37 21.26 7.79
CA LYS A 166 -6.89 21.77 9.06
C LYS A 166 -7.85 20.79 9.76
N VAL A 167 -8.60 20.00 9.02
CA VAL A 167 -9.60 19.07 9.57
C VAL A 167 -9.03 17.66 9.75
N ILE A 168 -8.35 17.13 8.73
CA ILE A 168 -7.90 15.74 8.70
C ILE A 168 -6.68 15.53 9.62
N LYS A 169 -5.73 16.47 9.65
CA LYS A 169 -4.51 16.29 10.46
C LYS A 169 -4.83 16.10 11.96
N PRO A 170 -5.66 16.95 12.61
CA PRO A 170 -6.02 16.73 14.01
C PRO A 170 -6.73 15.39 14.25
N LEU A 171 -7.63 14.98 13.34
CA LEU A 171 -8.34 13.70 13.43
C LEU A 171 -7.39 12.50 13.34
N ILE A 172 -6.38 12.56 12.45
CA ILE A 172 -5.34 11.54 12.37
C ILE A 172 -4.53 11.51 13.67
N SER A 173 -4.07 12.68 14.16
CA SER A 173 -3.32 12.76 15.42
C SER A 173 -4.14 12.19 16.60
N GLU A 174 -5.43 12.49 16.69
CA GLU A 174 -6.33 11.93 17.71
C GLU A 174 -6.45 10.42 17.59
N ALA A 175 -6.75 9.90 16.40
CA ALA A 175 -6.86 8.47 16.15
C ALA A 175 -5.56 7.71 16.46
N LEU A 176 -4.40 8.29 16.15
CA LEU A 176 -3.10 7.69 16.48
C LEU A 176 -2.91 7.61 18.00
N ARG A 177 -3.24 8.66 18.75
CA ARG A 177 -3.15 8.66 20.22
C ARG A 177 -4.07 7.61 20.84
N ASP A 178 -5.27 7.45 20.29
CA ASP A 178 -6.22 6.43 20.73
C ASP A 178 -5.72 5.01 20.46
N LEU A 179 -4.93 4.82 19.41
CA LEU A 179 -4.34 3.53 19.05
C LEU A 179 -3.15 3.13 19.94
N GLU A 180 -2.44 4.09 20.52
CA GLU A 180 -1.23 3.82 21.30
C GLU A 180 -1.50 2.98 22.56
N ALA A 181 -2.60 3.23 23.26
CA ALA A 181 -2.96 2.49 24.46
C ALA A 181 -3.27 1.01 24.19
N PRO A 182 -4.18 0.63 23.28
CA PRO A 182 -4.43 -0.77 22.94
C PRO A 182 -3.19 -1.45 22.36
N MET A 183 -2.39 -0.74 21.55
CA MET A 183 -1.12 -1.26 21.04
C MET A 183 -0.14 -1.59 22.18
N ARG A 184 0.09 -0.66 23.12
CA ARG A 184 0.92 -0.89 24.32
C ARG A 184 0.43 -2.08 25.14
N ASN A 185 -0.89 -2.22 25.31
CA ASN A 185 -1.48 -3.33 26.05
C ASN A 185 -1.26 -4.68 25.36
N GLY A 186 -1.47 -4.74 24.04
CA GLY A 186 -1.19 -5.94 23.24
C GLY A 186 0.29 -6.33 23.29
N MET A 187 1.19 -5.34 23.17
CA MET A 187 2.63 -5.55 23.32
C MET A 187 2.97 -6.05 24.73
N ALA A 188 2.41 -5.47 25.80
CA ALA A 188 2.71 -5.86 27.17
C ALA A 188 2.35 -7.34 27.41
N GLN A 189 1.20 -7.77 26.90
CA GLN A 189 0.77 -9.17 26.93
C GLN A 189 1.76 -10.08 26.19
N ALA A 190 2.24 -9.67 25.01
CA ALA A 190 3.21 -10.43 24.24
C ALA A 190 4.58 -10.51 24.94
N TYR A 191 5.06 -9.39 25.49
CA TYR A 191 6.34 -9.30 26.20
C TYR A 191 6.32 -10.14 27.47
N ALA A 192 5.23 -10.08 28.25
CA ALA A 192 5.09 -10.85 29.46
C ALA A 192 5.08 -12.37 29.22
N ARG A 193 4.63 -12.83 28.04
CA ARG A 193 4.72 -14.25 27.63
C ARG A 193 6.11 -14.64 27.11
N LYS A 194 6.81 -13.71 26.44
CA LYS A 194 8.08 -14.00 25.76
C LYS A 194 9.31 -13.85 26.65
N PHE A 195 9.27 -12.94 27.62
CA PHE A 195 10.41 -12.62 28.48
C PHE A 195 10.11 -12.96 29.92
N THR A 196 11.15 -13.35 30.66
CA THR A 196 11.10 -13.64 32.10
C THR A 196 11.16 -12.36 32.94
N ALA A 197 10.77 -12.43 34.22
CA ALA A 197 10.82 -11.28 35.12
C ALA A 197 12.23 -10.65 35.23
N PRO A 198 13.34 -11.43 35.35
CA PRO A 198 14.68 -10.84 35.35
C PRO A 198 15.00 -10.10 34.05
N GLN A 199 14.68 -10.68 32.88
CA GLN A 199 14.93 -10.03 31.58
C GLN A 199 14.16 -8.72 31.43
N LEU A 200 12.88 -8.68 31.83
CA LEU A 200 12.10 -7.44 31.80
C LEU A 200 12.67 -6.38 32.75
N ASN A 201 13.16 -6.78 33.94
CA ASN A 201 13.81 -5.86 34.86
C ASN A 201 15.13 -5.32 34.31
N ASP A 202 15.94 -6.15 33.64
CA ASP A 202 17.18 -5.71 33.01
C ASP A 202 16.88 -4.71 31.89
N MET A 203 15.87 -4.98 31.05
CA MET A 203 15.41 -4.05 30.02
C MET A 203 14.93 -2.73 30.63
N ASN A 204 14.10 -2.79 31.67
CA ASN A 204 13.61 -1.59 32.35
C ASN A 204 14.74 -0.78 32.99
N SER A 205 15.76 -1.45 33.53
CA SER A 205 16.94 -0.80 34.09
C SER A 205 17.77 -0.11 33.01
N PHE A 206 17.95 -0.77 31.86
CA PHE A 206 18.61 -0.15 30.70
C PHE A 206 17.80 1.06 30.18
N PHE A 207 16.49 0.92 30.00
CA PHE A 207 15.61 2.00 29.52
C PHE A 207 15.55 3.20 30.46
N ALA A 208 15.86 3.02 31.74
CA ALA A 208 15.98 4.13 32.69
C ALA A 208 17.30 4.93 32.54
N THR A 209 18.30 4.41 31.83
CA THR A 209 19.55 5.14 31.54
C THR A 209 19.33 6.21 30.46
N PRO A 210 20.17 7.26 30.38
CA PRO A 210 20.04 8.27 29.33
C PRO A 210 20.10 7.69 27.90
N ALA A 211 20.98 6.71 27.66
CA ALA A 211 21.07 6.03 26.38
C ALA A 211 19.83 5.18 26.10
N GLY A 212 19.30 4.50 27.12
CA GLY A 212 18.06 3.74 27.02
C GLY A 212 16.86 4.62 26.69
N GLN A 213 16.69 5.76 27.37
CA GLN A 213 15.63 6.72 27.08
C GLN A 213 15.72 7.27 25.65
N ALA A 214 16.93 7.61 25.19
CA ALA A 214 17.16 8.04 23.82
C ALA A 214 16.73 6.93 22.83
N TYR A 215 17.21 5.70 23.05
CA TYR A 215 16.83 4.55 22.23
C TYR A 215 15.32 4.33 22.19
N THR A 216 14.64 4.27 23.33
CA THR A 216 13.21 3.95 23.35
C THR A 216 12.35 5.08 22.79
N SER A 217 12.78 6.34 22.88
CA SER A 217 12.11 7.49 22.26
C SER A 217 12.20 7.51 20.73
N GLU A 218 13.19 6.81 20.16
CA GLU A 218 13.40 6.69 18.71
C GLU A 218 12.96 5.32 18.17
N TRP A 219 12.75 4.31 19.02
CA TRP A 219 12.56 2.92 18.62
C TRP A 219 11.47 2.72 17.56
N MET A 220 10.27 3.27 17.78
CA MET A 220 9.17 3.22 16.79
C MET A 220 9.50 3.98 15.51
N ALA A 221 10.13 5.14 15.64
CA ALA A 221 10.46 6.01 14.52
C ALA A 221 11.56 5.42 13.62
N LEU A 222 12.52 4.68 14.20
CA LEU A 222 13.61 4.02 13.47
C LEU A 222 13.11 2.93 12.52
N GLN A 223 12.02 2.24 12.86
CA GLN A 223 11.38 1.28 11.94
C GLN A 223 10.81 1.94 10.68
N ALA A 224 10.60 3.24 10.79
CA ALA A 224 9.99 4.13 9.83
C ALA A 224 11.03 5.07 9.19
N ASP A 225 12.32 4.81 9.42
CA ASP A 225 13.39 5.67 8.96
C ASP A 225 13.41 5.74 7.41
N PRO A 226 13.52 6.94 6.82
CA PRO A 226 13.52 7.10 5.37
C PRO A 226 14.62 6.30 4.65
N GLN A 227 15.79 6.10 5.25
CA GLN A 227 16.85 5.28 4.65
C GLN A 227 16.50 3.80 4.66
N VAL A 228 15.89 3.31 5.75
CA VAL A 228 15.39 1.93 5.84
C VAL A 228 14.32 1.70 4.77
N MET A 229 13.35 2.61 4.67
CA MET A 229 12.27 2.53 3.68
C MET A 229 12.80 2.59 2.24
N LEU A 230 13.74 3.50 1.94
CA LEU A 230 14.35 3.59 0.62
C LEU A 230 15.09 2.30 0.25
N ALA A 231 15.82 1.70 1.19
CA ALA A 231 16.49 0.42 0.97
C ALA A 231 15.48 -0.70 0.66
N MET A 232 14.34 -0.74 1.35
CA MET A 232 13.26 -1.68 1.07
C MET A 232 12.66 -1.47 -0.32
N ILE A 233 12.38 -0.22 -0.72
CA ILE A 233 11.85 0.11 -2.05
C ILE A 233 12.84 -0.31 -3.15
N LYS A 234 14.13 -0.03 -2.95
CA LYS A 234 15.19 -0.45 -3.89
C LYS A 234 15.32 -1.97 -4.00
N ALA A 235 14.84 -2.73 -3.02
CA ALA A 235 14.82 -4.19 -3.07
C ALA A 235 13.62 -4.76 -3.84
N VAL A 236 12.61 -3.94 -4.19
CA VAL A 236 11.41 -4.40 -4.91
C VAL A 236 11.71 -4.82 -6.36
N PRO A 237 12.42 -4.04 -7.20
CA PRO A 237 12.64 -4.43 -8.59
C PRO A 237 13.32 -5.80 -8.75
N PRO A 238 14.40 -6.13 -8.00
CA PRO A 238 15.00 -7.47 -8.04
C PRO A 238 14.04 -8.60 -7.63
N MET A 239 13.09 -8.32 -6.73
CA MET A 239 12.07 -9.30 -6.34
C MET A 239 11.07 -9.56 -7.48
N VAL A 240 10.65 -8.51 -8.17
CA VAL A 240 9.76 -8.62 -9.33
C VAL A 240 10.45 -9.39 -10.45
N SER A 241 11.72 -9.09 -10.76
CA SER A 241 12.51 -9.86 -11.73
C SER A 241 12.55 -11.34 -11.38
N LYS A 242 12.81 -11.69 -10.12
CA LYS A 242 12.78 -13.10 -9.67
C LYS A 242 11.43 -13.77 -9.87
N PHE A 243 10.33 -13.04 -9.67
CA PHE A 243 8.99 -13.59 -9.92
C PHE A 243 8.76 -13.83 -11.42
N MET A 244 9.17 -12.89 -12.27
CA MET A 244 9.10 -13.02 -13.73
C MET A 244 9.95 -14.19 -14.24
N ASP A 245 11.17 -14.36 -13.74
CA ASP A 245 12.06 -15.49 -14.09
C ASP A 245 11.44 -16.85 -13.72
N ARG A 246 10.61 -16.87 -12.66
CA ARG A 246 9.94 -18.08 -12.18
C ARG A 246 8.56 -18.28 -12.80
N ALA A 247 8.02 -17.28 -13.51
CA ALA A 247 6.70 -17.36 -14.14
C ALA A 247 6.53 -18.59 -15.05
N PRO A 248 7.51 -19.02 -15.87
CA PRO A 248 7.35 -20.21 -16.71
C PRO A 248 7.21 -21.51 -15.90
N THR A 249 7.88 -21.59 -14.74
CA THR A 249 7.77 -22.76 -13.86
C THR A 249 6.42 -22.75 -13.14
N ILE A 250 5.99 -21.59 -12.66
CA ILE A 250 4.67 -21.42 -12.04
C ILE A 250 3.56 -21.74 -13.04
N GLU A 251 3.66 -21.26 -14.29
CA GLU A 251 2.69 -21.54 -15.35
C GLU A 251 2.61 -23.04 -15.66
N LYS A 252 3.76 -23.72 -15.72
CA LYS A 252 3.79 -25.18 -15.88
C LYS A 252 3.08 -25.89 -14.73
N ASP A 253 3.42 -25.55 -13.49
CA ASP A 253 2.84 -26.18 -12.30
C ASP A 253 1.32 -25.90 -12.20
N MET A 254 0.87 -24.71 -12.61
CA MET A 254 -0.55 -24.35 -12.66
C MET A 254 -1.30 -25.03 -13.81
N LYS A 255 -0.65 -25.29 -14.96
CA LYS A 255 -1.22 -26.06 -16.08
C LYS A 255 -1.44 -27.54 -15.73
N GLU A 256 -0.69 -28.06 -14.75
CA GLU A 256 -0.88 -29.43 -14.23
C GLU A 256 -2.10 -29.54 -13.30
N LEU A 257 -2.61 -28.42 -12.77
CA LEU A 257 -3.85 -28.39 -12.01
C LEU A 257 -5.06 -28.35 -12.95
N PRO A 258 -6.12 -29.12 -12.68
CA PRO A 258 -7.37 -28.98 -13.42
C PRO A 258 -7.90 -27.56 -13.26
N LYS A 259 -8.46 -26.99 -14.33
CA LYS A 259 -9.11 -25.66 -14.28
C LYS A 259 -10.08 -25.60 -13.11
N GLU A 260 -10.04 -24.52 -12.36
CA GLU A 260 -11.03 -24.26 -11.31
C GLU A 260 -12.42 -24.34 -11.90
N LYS A 261 -13.29 -25.16 -11.31
CA LYS A 261 -14.68 -25.28 -11.76
C LYS A 261 -15.36 -23.93 -11.58
N GLN A 262 -15.89 -23.38 -12.66
CA GLN A 262 -16.74 -22.20 -12.63
C GLN A 262 -18.20 -22.62 -12.38
N LEU A 263 -19.07 -21.66 -12.06
CA LEU A 263 -20.50 -21.92 -11.90
C LEU A 263 -21.14 -22.53 -13.17
N SER A 264 -20.59 -22.22 -14.35
CA SER A 264 -20.97 -22.79 -15.65
C SER A 264 -20.60 -24.26 -15.80
N ASP A 265 -19.57 -24.73 -15.09
CA ASP A 265 -19.11 -26.13 -15.11
C ASP A 265 -19.88 -27.01 -14.12
N LEU A 266 -20.75 -26.42 -13.29
CA LEU A 266 -21.55 -27.13 -12.30
C LEU A 266 -22.87 -27.60 -12.91
N SER A 267 -23.13 -28.90 -12.81
CA SER A 267 -24.44 -29.46 -13.17
C SER A 267 -25.55 -28.88 -12.28
N GLU A 268 -26.81 -28.98 -12.74
CA GLU A 268 -28.01 -28.61 -11.99
C GLU A 268 -28.06 -29.22 -10.57
N ALA A 269 -27.57 -30.46 -10.43
CA ALA A 269 -27.45 -31.16 -9.16
C ALA A 269 -26.34 -30.58 -8.27
N GLU A 270 -25.19 -30.22 -8.86
CA GLU A 270 -24.08 -29.57 -8.16
C GLU A 270 -24.43 -28.12 -7.75
N LEU A 271 -25.13 -27.36 -8.59
CA LEU A 271 -25.68 -26.04 -8.25
C LEU A 271 -26.70 -26.13 -7.12
N SER A 272 -27.59 -27.13 -7.15
CA SER A 272 -28.54 -27.37 -6.06
C SER A 272 -27.84 -27.76 -4.76
N LYS A 273 -26.72 -28.50 -4.86
CA LYS A 273 -25.88 -28.84 -3.70
C LYS A 273 -25.13 -27.61 -3.19
N LEU A 274 -24.58 -26.79 -4.07
CA LEU A 274 -23.91 -25.54 -3.74
C LEU A 274 -24.87 -24.54 -3.08
N ALA A 275 -26.07 -24.37 -3.63
CA ALA A 275 -27.15 -23.56 -3.06
C ALA A 275 -27.49 -23.97 -1.63
N LYS A 276 -27.60 -25.29 -1.38
CA LYS A 276 -27.82 -25.84 -0.02
C LYS A 276 -26.65 -25.56 0.92
N LEU A 277 -25.41 -25.67 0.45
CA LEU A 277 -24.21 -25.39 1.26
C LEU A 277 -24.08 -23.90 1.59
N MET A 278 -24.36 -23.03 0.62
CA MET A 278 -24.31 -21.57 0.76
C MET A 278 -25.57 -20.99 1.43
N LYS A 279 -26.61 -21.80 1.62
CA LYS A 279 -27.93 -21.39 2.16
C LYS A 279 -28.59 -20.28 1.35
N VAL A 280 -28.44 -20.35 0.03
CA VAL A 280 -29.06 -19.43 -0.94
C VAL A 280 -30.04 -20.21 -1.82
N ASP A 281 -30.98 -19.51 -2.45
CA ASP A 281 -31.85 -20.13 -3.44
C ASP A 281 -31.04 -20.51 -4.68
N VAL A 282 -31.29 -21.70 -5.23
CA VAL A 282 -30.60 -22.20 -6.42
C VAL A 282 -30.83 -21.31 -7.64
N LYS A 283 -31.95 -20.58 -7.69
CA LYS A 283 -32.26 -19.60 -8.74
C LYS A 283 -31.23 -18.48 -8.78
N VAL A 284 -30.76 -17.99 -7.63
CA VAL A 284 -29.72 -16.94 -7.57
C VAL A 284 -28.41 -17.40 -8.21
N LEU A 285 -28.00 -18.65 -7.94
CA LEU A 285 -26.79 -19.22 -8.54
C LEU A 285 -26.95 -19.50 -10.03
N LYS A 286 -28.16 -19.85 -10.47
CA LYS A 286 -28.49 -20.04 -11.89
C LYS A 286 -28.50 -18.72 -12.65
N GLU A 287 -29.14 -17.69 -12.10
CA GLU A 287 -29.15 -16.35 -12.67
C GLU A 287 -27.73 -15.80 -12.78
N GLN A 288 -26.87 -16.02 -11.79
CA GLN A 288 -25.47 -15.60 -11.89
C GLN A 288 -24.69 -16.41 -12.93
N ARG A 289 -24.89 -17.73 -13.00
CA ARG A 289 -24.33 -18.61 -14.05
C ARG A 289 -24.76 -18.15 -15.44
N ASP A 290 -26.06 -17.88 -15.60
CA ASP A 290 -26.69 -17.58 -16.88
C ASP A 290 -26.39 -16.14 -17.33
N MET A 291 -26.23 -15.18 -16.41
CA MET A 291 -25.71 -13.84 -16.73
C MET A 291 -24.27 -13.91 -17.27
N TRP A 292 -23.41 -14.71 -16.65
CA TRP A 292 -22.01 -14.84 -17.07
C TRP A 292 -21.82 -15.77 -18.28
N ALA A 293 -22.79 -16.64 -18.55
CA ALA A 293 -22.84 -17.44 -19.79
C ALA A 293 -23.50 -16.67 -20.96
N GLY A 294 -24.38 -15.71 -20.68
CA GLY A 294 -25.24 -15.04 -21.66
C GLY A 294 -24.67 -13.78 -22.30
N GLU A 295 -23.61 -13.17 -21.75
CA GLU A 295 -22.91 -12.05 -22.38
C GLU A 295 -21.40 -12.32 -22.42
N GLY A 296 -20.89 -12.69 -23.59
CA GLY A 296 -19.50 -12.41 -23.95
C GLY A 296 -18.45 -13.53 -23.84
N MET A 297 -18.81 -14.82 -24.00
CA MET A 297 -17.78 -15.87 -24.15
C MET A 297 -17.87 -16.77 -25.40
N GLU A 298 -19.00 -16.86 -26.10
CA GLU A 298 -19.04 -17.56 -27.40
C GLU A 298 -18.46 -16.72 -28.56
N ALA A 299 -18.55 -15.39 -28.48
CA ALA A 299 -17.98 -14.49 -29.48
C ALA A 299 -16.45 -14.33 -29.38
N THR A 300 -15.85 -14.66 -28.24
CA THR A 300 -14.39 -14.58 -28.03
C THR A 300 -13.65 -15.88 -28.32
N GLU A 301 -14.26 -17.05 -28.13
CA GLU A 301 -13.62 -18.32 -28.50
C GLU A 301 -13.72 -18.60 -30.02
N SER A 302 -14.83 -18.26 -30.68
CA SER A 302 -14.94 -18.37 -32.14
C SER A 302 -13.98 -17.41 -32.88
N ALA A 303 -13.82 -16.18 -32.39
CA ALA A 303 -12.88 -15.22 -32.98
C ALA A 303 -11.41 -15.57 -32.69
N ALA A 304 -11.11 -16.24 -31.57
CA ALA A 304 -9.75 -16.71 -31.27
C ALA A 304 -9.34 -17.92 -32.13
N VAL A 305 -10.29 -18.77 -32.53
CA VAL A 305 -10.02 -19.93 -33.40
C VAL A 305 -9.94 -19.51 -34.88
N ASP A 306 -10.73 -18.54 -35.34
CA ASP A 306 -10.62 -18.01 -36.72
C ASP A 306 -9.43 -17.03 -36.90
N ALA A 307 -9.01 -16.32 -35.85
CA ALA A 307 -7.77 -15.53 -35.88
C ALA A 307 -6.51 -16.42 -35.89
N ALA A 308 -6.57 -17.60 -35.28
CA ALA A 308 -5.49 -18.59 -35.34
C ALA A 308 -5.44 -19.32 -36.70
N ALA A 309 -6.56 -19.44 -37.40
CA ALA A 309 -6.61 -20.04 -38.75
C ALA A 309 -6.23 -19.05 -39.86
N SER A 310 -6.44 -17.74 -39.66
CA SER A 310 -6.04 -16.68 -40.61
C SER A 310 -4.62 -16.13 -40.38
N ALA A 311 -4.00 -16.42 -39.23
CA ALA A 311 -2.56 -16.17 -39.01
C ALA A 311 -1.65 -17.32 -39.49
N ALA A 312 -2.21 -18.34 -40.14
CA ALA A 312 -1.45 -19.44 -40.75
C ALA A 312 -1.06 -19.19 -42.22
N ASP A 313 -1.49 -18.07 -42.80
CA ASP A 313 -1.16 -17.68 -44.18
C ASP A 313 -0.70 -16.22 -44.18
N TYR A 314 0.58 -16.01 -43.81
CA TYR A 314 1.54 -15.00 -44.29
C TYR A 314 2.63 -14.79 -43.21
N GLY A 315 3.85 -15.25 -43.51
CA GLY A 315 5.10 -14.68 -42.99
C GLY A 315 5.69 -15.30 -41.72
N ASP A 316 6.74 -16.12 -41.93
CA ASP A 316 7.86 -16.48 -41.05
C ASP A 316 7.86 -16.00 -39.56
N PRO A 317 7.91 -16.92 -38.56
CA PRO A 317 7.95 -16.60 -37.12
C PRO A 317 9.22 -15.87 -36.62
N GLY A 318 10.14 -15.50 -37.51
CA GLY A 318 11.33 -14.70 -37.18
C GLY A 318 11.02 -13.24 -36.81
N ASP A 319 9.91 -12.66 -37.30
CA ASP A 319 9.71 -11.20 -37.24
C ASP A 319 9.08 -10.71 -35.92
N ALA A 320 8.19 -11.49 -35.29
CA ALA A 320 7.62 -11.11 -33.98
C ALA A 320 8.65 -11.18 -32.84
N ALA A 321 9.64 -12.07 -32.97
CA ALA A 321 10.78 -12.14 -32.06
C ALA A 321 11.79 -11.02 -32.36
N ALA A 322 11.92 -10.60 -33.63
CA ALA A 322 12.74 -9.46 -34.02
C ALA A 322 12.14 -8.12 -33.55
N GLU A 323 10.82 -7.91 -33.69
CA GLU A 323 10.12 -6.71 -33.18
C GLU A 323 10.15 -6.63 -31.65
N ALA A 324 10.02 -7.77 -30.94
CA ALA A 324 10.16 -7.80 -29.49
C ALA A 324 11.61 -7.59 -29.03
N ALA A 325 12.59 -8.02 -29.82
CA ALA A 325 14.01 -7.77 -29.56
C ALA A 325 14.42 -6.33 -29.90
N GLU A 326 13.84 -5.73 -30.93
CA GLU A 326 14.04 -4.32 -31.31
C GLU A 326 13.39 -3.38 -30.27
N ALA A 327 12.18 -3.68 -29.80
CA ALA A 327 11.55 -2.95 -28.70
C ALA A 327 12.30 -3.10 -27.36
N ALA A 328 12.92 -4.26 -27.12
CA ALA A 328 13.77 -4.47 -25.95
C ALA A 328 15.14 -3.77 -26.10
N ALA A 329 15.67 -3.68 -27.31
CA ALA A 329 16.89 -2.94 -27.62
C ALA A 329 16.66 -1.43 -27.48
N ASP A 330 15.56 -0.89 -28.00
CA ASP A 330 15.15 0.51 -27.83
C ASP A 330 14.92 0.87 -26.36
N ALA A 331 14.31 -0.04 -25.57
CA ALA A 331 14.14 0.15 -24.13
C ALA A 331 15.48 0.09 -23.36
N ALA A 332 16.43 -0.73 -23.82
CA ALA A 332 17.76 -0.83 -23.23
C ALA A 332 18.64 0.37 -23.63
N GLU A 333 18.50 0.91 -24.84
CA GLU A 333 19.17 2.11 -25.32
C GLU A 333 18.61 3.36 -24.62
N ALA A 334 17.29 3.46 -24.43
CA ALA A 334 16.67 4.52 -23.61
C ALA A 334 17.10 4.47 -22.12
N ALA A 335 17.31 3.27 -21.57
CA ALA A 335 17.84 3.11 -20.22
C ALA A 335 19.35 3.41 -20.14
N ALA A 336 20.11 3.16 -21.20
CA ALA A 336 21.52 3.52 -21.31
C ALA A 336 21.70 5.03 -21.48
N ASP A 337 20.84 5.71 -22.25
CA ASP A 337 20.80 7.17 -22.38
C ASP A 337 20.38 7.84 -21.06
N ALA A 338 19.44 7.26 -20.31
CA ALA A 338 19.08 7.73 -18.96
C ALA A 338 20.20 7.52 -17.92
N ALA A 339 21.08 6.53 -18.12
CA ALA A 339 22.27 6.31 -17.30
C ALA A 339 23.51 7.08 -17.80
N ALA A 340 23.47 7.58 -19.03
CA ALA A 340 24.47 8.46 -19.63
C ALA A 340 24.11 9.94 -19.45
N GLU A 341 23.01 10.27 -18.76
CA GLU A 341 22.73 11.64 -18.37
C GLU A 341 23.94 12.19 -17.59
N PRO A 342 24.43 13.39 -17.97
CA PRO A 342 25.62 13.95 -17.36
C PRO A 342 25.38 14.05 -15.86
N ILE A 343 26.41 13.71 -15.07
CA ILE A 343 26.47 14.05 -13.63
C ILE A 343 25.84 15.42 -13.49
N ASP A 344 24.70 15.50 -12.78
CA ASP A 344 23.95 16.75 -12.60
C ASP A 344 24.98 17.86 -12.33
N PRO A 345 25.01 18.94 -13.15
CA PRO A 345 26.04 19.98 -13.03
C PRO A 345 26.07 20.62 -11.64
N ALA A 346 25.03 20.44 -10.81
CA ALA A 346 25.01 20.78 -9.40
C ALA A 346 25.93 19.90 -8.51
N TYR A 347 26.36 18.72 -8.97
CA TYR A 347 27.31 17.81 -8.31
C TYR A 347 28.72 17.85 -8.91
N ASP A 348 28.93 18.59 -10.00
CA ASP A 348 30.28 18.92 -10.44
C ASP A 348 30.88 19.95 -9.48
N ARG A 349 31.85 19.51 -8.67
CA ARG A 349 32.57 20.38 -7.72
C ARG A 349 33.15 21.59 -8.43
N SER A 350 33.47 21.53 -9.72
CA SER A 350 33.98 22.65 -10.51
C SER A 350 33.02 23.86 -10.59
N ASN A 351 31.72 23.65 -10.35
CA ASN A 351 30.68 24.69 -10.35
C ASN A 351 30.39 25.28 -8.96
N TRP A 352 30.99 24.74 -7.89
CA TRP A 352 30.74 25.19 -6.52
C TRP A 352 31.56 26.42 -6.15
N SER A 353 31.01 27.25 -5.26
CA SER A 353 31.79 28.32 -4.63
C SER A 353 32.92 27.74 -3.78
N ASP A 354 34.03 28.48 -3.62
CA ASP A 354 35.14 28.04 -2.77
C ASP A 354 34.69 27.75 -1.32
N ALA A 355 33.70 28.50 -0.83
CA ALA A 355 33.12 28.30 0.49
C ALA A 355 32.36 26.95 0.60
N ASP A 356 31.61 26.57 -0.43
CA ASP A 356 30.85 25.32 -0.44
C ASP A 356 31.78 24.10 -0.62
N ARG A 357 32.83 24.23 -1.45
CA ARG A 357 33.88 23.20 -1.55
C ARG A 357 34.56 22.97 -0.22
N GLN A 358 35.02 24.05 0.42
CA GLN A 358 35.69 23.97 1.72
C GLN A 358 34.76 23.36 2.78
N ARG A 359 33.46 23.67 2.73
CA ARG A 359 32.46 23.10 3.66
C ARG A 359 32.31 21.60 3.47
N VAL A 360 32.22 21.13 2.23
CA VAL A 360 32.10 19.70 1.94
C VAL A 360 33.39 18.96 2.26
N GLU A 361 34.56 19.49 1.91
CA GLU A 361 35.85 18.91 2.29
C GLU A 361 36.00 18.77 3.82
N ASN A 362 35.57 19.78 4.58
CA ASN A 362 35.56 19.72 6.04
C ASN A 362 34.59 18.65 6.58
N LEU A 363 33.43 18.46 5.95
CA LEU A 363 32.46 17.45 6.34
C LEU A 363 32.95 16.03 5.99
N GLU A 364 33.59 15.87 4.84
CA GLU A 364 34.21 14.61 4.41
C GLU A 364 35.36 14.23 5.36
N ALA A 365 36.25 15.17 5.69
CA ALA A 365 37.31 14.96 6.66
C ALA A 365 36.77 14.65 8.07
N ALA A 366 35.69 15.33 8.50
CA ALA A 366 35.04 15.04 9.78
C ALA A 366 34.41 13.64 9.80
N TYR A 367 33.81 13.22 8.69
CA TYR A 367 33.23 11.89 8.53
C TYR A 367 34.31 10.80 8.56
N GLU A 368 35.41 10.96 7.83
CA GLU A 368 36.53 10.02 7.85
C GLU A 368 37.15 9.90 9.24
N ASN A 369 37.38 11.02 9.92
CA ASN A 369 37.90 11.01 11.29
C ASN A 369 36.93 10.34 12.28
N ALA A 370 35.62 10.56 12.13
CA ALA A 370 34.61 9.89 12.96
C ALA A 370 34.56 8.37 12.69
N SER A 371 34.74 7.96 11.43
CA SER A 371 34.79 6.55 11.04
C SER A 371 36.03 5.85 11.62
N ILE A 372 37.20 6.49 11.54
CA ILE A 372 38.45 5.98 12.13
C ILE A 372 38.31 5.86 13.65
N ALA A 373 37.81 6.90 14.33
CA ALA A 373 37.60 6.87 15.79
C ALA A 373 36.62 5.77 16.22
N ALA A 374 35.57 5.50 15.43
CA ALA A 374 34.65 4.41 15.70
C ALA A 374 35.31 3.03 15.54
N ALA A 375 36.18 2.86 14.54
CA ALA A 375 36.95 1.64 14.35
C ALA A 375 37.96 1.40 15.48
N GLU A 376 38.69 2.44 15.89
CA GLU A 376 39.63 2.38 17.02
C GLU A 376 38.92 2.06 18.34
N ALA A 377 37.77 2.68 18.61
CA ALA A 377 36.97 2.40 19.80
C ALA A 377 36.44 0.94 19.81
N ALA A 378 36.07 0.40 18.64
CA ALA A 378 35.66 -0.99 18.51
C ALA A 378 36.82 -1.97 18.77
N GLU A 379 38.02 -1.65 18.29
CA GLU A 379 39.22 -2.46 18.52
C GLU A 379 39.66 -2.41 19.99
N GLU A 380 39.61 -1.24 20.63
CA GLU A 380 39.90 -1.09 22.06
C GLU A 380 38.89 -1.87 22.93
N ALA A 381 37.60 -1.80 22.59
CA ALA A 381 36.56 -2.58 23.26
C ALA A 381 36.80 -4.09 23.12
N ALA A 382 37.20 -4.55 21.94
CA ALA A 382 37.54 -5.95 21.69
C ALA A 382 38.80 -6.39 22.47
N ALA A 383 39.84 -5.55 22.53
CA ALA A 383 41.06 -5.82 23.30
C ALA A 383 40.78 -5.88 24.81
N ASN A 384 39.92 -4.99 25.33
CA ASN A 384 39.51 -4.99 26.73
C ASN A 384 38.61 -6.18 27.09
N ALA A 385 37.79 -6.65 26.14
CA ALA A 385 37.03 -7.89 26.32
C ALA A 385 37.94 -9.12 26.38
N ARG A 386 38.99 -9.19 25.54
CA ARG A 386 39.98 -10.27 25.56
C ARG A 386 40.79 -10.35 26.86
N LYS A 387 41.09 -9.21 27.48
CA LYS A 387 41.78 -9.14 28.79
C LYS A 387 40.91 -9.57 29.98
N LYS A 388 39.58 -9.67 29.81
CA LYS A 388 38.61 -10.02 30.86
C LYS A 388 38.17 -11.49 30.82
N LEU A 389 38.67 -12.29 29.89
CA LEU A 389 38.47 -13.73 29.88
C LEU A 389 39.54 -14.39 30.78
N PRO A 390 39.15 -15.23 31.77
CA PRO A 390 40.10 -16.10 32.46
C PRO A 390 40.56 -17.22 31.52
N ASP A 391 41.82 -17.64 31.63
CA ASP A 391 42.40 -18.80 30.91
C ASP A 391 41.58 -20.08 31.07
#